data_AF-A0A665WZC7-F1
#
_entry.id   AF-A0A665WZC7-F1
#
_cell.length_a   1.000
_cell.length_b   1.000
_cell.length_c   1.000
_cell.angle_alpha   90.00
_cell.angle_beta   90.00
_cell.angle_gamma   90.00
#
_symmetry.space_group_name_H-M   'P 1'
#
loop_
_entity.id
_entity.type
_entity.pdbx_description
1 polymer ?
#
loop_
_entity_poly.entity_id
_entity_poly.type
_entity_poly.pdbx_seq_one_letter_code
_entity_poly.pdbx_strand_id
1 'polypeptide(L)'
;IPPLNSLTTTIIHMLTSSTQPDLYMYLQYLYEFFLVHGLFALQNCTSTADTVCDVLSGYLCKSLANNKGCMMAEEHSQCAPGQGIKQLGTSRTDNVCEDYFSQDVVACKLCSETQVKVKEGGASTDIVCSDGSRNHSMVFVLSLLFLLTFLDI
;
A
#
# COMPACT_ATOMS: atom_id res chain seq x y z
N ILE A 1 10.45 15.06 4.33
CA ILE A 1 9.77 16.37 4.39
C ILE A 1 9.91 16.96 3.00
N PRO A 2 8.83 17.05 2.19
CA PRO A 2 8.94 17.65 0.87
C PRO A 2 9.35 19.11 1.03
N PRO A 3 10.14 19.68 0.10
CA PRO A 3 10.50 21.09 0.18
C PRO A 3 9.22 21.92 0.06
N LEU A 4 8.88 22.67 1.11
CA LEU A 4 7.88 23.73 1.04
C LEU A 4 8.39 24.74 -0.01
N ASN A 5 7.77 24.74 -1.18
CA ASN A 5 8.09 25.64 -2.28
C ASN A 5 7.77 27.10 -1.91
N SER A 6 8.31 28.04 -2.69
CA SER A 6 8.14 29.48 -2.49
C SER A 6 6.67 29.90 -2.36
N LEU A 7 5.75 29.25 -3.08
CA LEU A 7 4.32 29.56 -3.05
C LEU A 7 3.60 29.02 -1.82
N THR A 8 3.87 27.81 -1.34
CA THR A 8 3.31 27.36 -0.05
C THR A 8 3.84 28.23 1.08
N THR A 9 5.11 28.61 1.02
CA THR A 9 5.71 29.55 1.97
C THR A 9 5.06 30.94 1.87
N THR A 10 4.81 31.45 0.66
CA THR A 10 4.18 32.77 0.44
C THR A 10 2.68 32.75 0.78
N ILE A 11 1.95 31.67 0.48
CA ILE A 11 0.55 31.49 0.87
C ILE A 11 0.46 31.39 2.39
N ILE A 12 1.31 30.61 3.05
CA ILE A 12 1.40 30.58 4.52
C ILE A 12 1.71 31.97 5.06
N HIS A 13 2.68 32.69 4.47
CA HIS A 13 3.03 34.05 4.89
C HIS A 13 1.84 35.02 4.73
N MET A 14 1.14 34.98 3.58
CA MET A 14 -0.03 35.79 3.28
C MET A 14 -1.23 35.43 4.18
N LEU A 15 -1.43 34.14 4.49
CA LEU A 15 -2.43 33.67 5.45
C LEU A 15 -2.12 34.18 6.86
N THR A 16 -0.85 34.18 7.28
CA THR A 16 -0.43 34.69 8.59
C THR A 16 -0.41 36.22 8.70
N SER A 17 -0.33 36.95 7.59
CA SER A 17 -0.25 38.42 7.56
C SER A 17 -1.54 39.14 7.14
N SER A 18 -2.55 38.44 6.63
CA SER A 18 -3.80 39.05 6.15
C SER A 18 -4.74 39.41 7.30
N THR A 19 -5.13 40.68 7.37
CA THR A 19 -6.20 41.17 8.27
C THR A 19 -7.56 41.28 7.56
N GLN A 20 -7.62 40.96 6.25
CA GLN A 20 -8.84 40.97 5.44
C GLN A 20 -9.45 39.56 5.38
N PRO A 21 -10.68 39.35 5.91
CA PRO A 21 -11.28 38.02 6.03
C PRO A 21 -11.60 37.38 4.67
N ASP A 22 -11.98 38.17 3.66
CA ASP A 22 -12.31 37.66 2.32
C ASP A 22 -11.10 37.07 1.59
N LEU A 23 -9.95 37.75 1.68
CA LEU A 23 -8.71 37.31 1.03
C LEU A 23 -8.10 36.08 1.70
N TYR A 24 -8.17 36.00 3.04
CA TYR A 24 -7.73 34.83 3.80
C TYR A 24 -8.51 33.57 3.41
N MET A 25 -9.84 33.69 3.34
CA MET A 25 -10.73 32.58 2.99
C MET A 25 -10.44 32.04 1.58
N TYR A 26 -10.21 32.93 0.62
CA TYR A 26 -9.87 32.57 -0.76
C TYR A 26 -8.50 31.86 -0.86
N LEU A 27 -7.49 32.40 -0.18
CA LEU A 27 -6.15 31.81 -0.17
C LEU A 27 -6.13 30.43 0.49
N GLN A 28 -6.90 30.24 1.57
CA GLN A 28 -7.05 28.92 2.21
C GLN A 28 -7.71 27.93 1.26
N TYR A 29 -8.80 28.33 0.58
CA TYR A 29 -9.48 27.47 -0.39
C TYR A 29 -8.56 27.03 -1.53
N LEU A 30 -7.77 27.95 -2.08
CA LEU A 30 -6.78 27.63 -3.11
C LEU A 30 -5.73 26.65 -2.61
N TYR A 31 -5.22 26.83 -1.38
CA TYR A 31 -4.23 25.93 -0.80
C TYR A 31 -4.78 24.50 -0.67
N GLU A 32 -5.99 24.35 -0.12
CA GLU A 32 -6.67 23.05 -0.03
C GLU A 32 -6.90 22.45 -1.42
N PHE A 33 -7.34 23.26 -2.38
CA PHE A 33 -7.53 22.80 -3.76
C PHE A 33 -6.23 22.24 -4.34
N PHE A 34 -5.10 22.94 -4.23
CA PHE A 34 -3.82 22.48 -4.75
C PHE A 34 -3.34 21.19 -4.07
N LEU A 35 -3.45 21.12 -2.74
CA LEU A 35 -3.08 19.92 -1.99
C LEU A 35 -3.92 18.69 -2.37
N VAL A 36 -5.25 18.85 -2.44
CA VAL A 36 -6.18 17.78 -2.80
C VAL A 36 -5.91 17.23 -4.20
N HIS A 37 -5.48 18.10 -5.13
CA HIS A 37 -5.19 17.70 -6.51
C HIS A 37 -3.72 17.32 -6.73
N GLY A 38 -2.90 17.21 -5.68
CA GLY A 38 -1.52 16.78 -5.83
C GLY A 38 -0.64 17.78 -6.58
N LEU A 39 -0.99 19.06 -6.57
CA LEU A 39 -0.32 20.11 -7.34
C LEU A 39 0.31 21.14 -6.41
N PHE A 40 1.37 21.78 -6.89
CA PHE A 40 1.92 22.98 -6.29
C PHE A 40 2.30 23.97 -7.38
N ALA A 41 2.21 25.26 -7.09
CA ALA A 41 2.66 26.27 -8.03
C ALA A 41 4.20 26.36 -8.01
N LEU A 42 4.83 26.11 -9.16
CA LEU A 42 6.27 26.23 -9.36
C LEU A 42 6.65 27.69 -9.66
N GLN A 43 5.83 28.39 -10.43
CA GLN A 43 6.00 29.80 -10.77
C GLN A 43 4.67 30.55 -10.60
N ASN A 44 4.72 31.69 -9.90
CA ASN A 44 3.59 32.61 -9.75
C ASN A 44 3.17 33.21 -11.09
N CYS A 45 1.90 33.54 -11.22
CA CYS A 45 1.43 34.38 -12.31
C CYS A 45 2.10 35.77 -12.28
N THR A 46 2.21 36.36 -13.45
CA THR A 46 2.62 37.74 -13.67
C THR A 46 1.59 38.43 -14.56
N SER A 47 1.74 39.74 -14.81
CA SER A 47 0.81 40.47 -15.69
C SER A 47 0.73 39.91 -17.12
N THR A 48 1.68 39.09 -17.54
CA THR A 48 1.80 38.58 -18.91
C THR A 48 1.94 37.07 -19.01
N ALA A 49 1.94 36.35 -17.87
CA ALA A 49 2.10 34.90 -17.86
C ALA A 49 1.30 34.25 -16.74
N ASP A 50 0.66 33.14 -17.06
CA ASP A 50 -0.09 32.33 -16.11
C ASP A 50 0.82 31.60 -15.13
N THR A 51 0.24 31.13 -14.03
CA THR A 51 0.90 30.27 -13.05
C THR A 51 1.36 28.97 -13.71
N VAL A 52 2.61 28.56 -13.45
CA VAL A 52 3.09 27.23 -13.84
C VAL A 52 3.02 26.33 -12.61
N CYS A 53 2.28 25.23 -12.72
CA CYS A 53 2.15 24.23 -11.66
C CYS A 53 3.03 23.01 -11.92
N ASP A 54 3.44 22.33 -10.86
CA ASP A 54 4.10 21.03 -10.88
C ASP A 54 3.45 20.10 -9.84
N VAL A 55 3.85 18.83 -9.77
CA VAL A 55 3.17 17.81 -8.96
C VAL A 55 3.85 17.56 -7.63
N LEU A 56 3.06 17.37 -6.57
CA LEU A 56 3.54 16.98 -5.25
C LEU A 56 4.15 15.57 -5.28
N SER A 57 5.06 15.30 -4.34
CA SER A 57 5.63 13.96 -4.19
C SER A 57 4.53 12.93 -3.92
N GLY A 58 4.62 11.78 -4.60
CA GLY A 58 3.58 10.76 -4.58
C GLY A 58 2.51 10.93 -5.66
N TYR A 59 2.63 11.95 -6.53
CA TYR A 59 1.74 12.16 -7.67
C TYR A 59 2.51 12.15 -9.00
N LEU A 60 1.87 11.69 -10.06
CA LEU A 60 2.31 11.83 -11.45
C LEU A 60 1.45 12.83 -12.20
N CYS A 61 2.05 13.51 -13.18
CA CYS A 61 1.33 14.42 -14.04
C CYS A 61 0.58 13.67 -15.16
N LYS A 62 -0.74 13.83 -15.23
CA LYS A 62 -1.59 13.26 -16.29
C LYS A 62 -1.76 14.19 -17.49
N SER A 63 -1.75 15.50 -17.26
CA SER A 63 -1.95 16.50 -18.31
C SER A 63 -0.93 17.64 -18.22
N LEU A 64 -0.22 17.88 -19.31
CA LEU A 64 0.81 18.91 -19.42
C LEU A 64 0.20 20.27 -19.80
N ALA A 65 0.56 21.32 -19.07
CA ALA A 65 0.36 22.71 -19.51
C ALA A 65 1.58 23.17 -20.32
N ASN A 66 1.42 23.42 -21.61
CA ASN A 66 2.43 24.05 -22.48
C ASN A 66 3.85 23.44 -22.35
N ASN A 67 3.95 22.12 -22.16
CA ASN A 67 5.19 21.37 -21.93
C ASN A 67 6.06 21.79 -20.73
N LYS A 68 5.60 22.72 -19.89
CA LYS A 68 6.37 23.24 -18.74
C LYS A 68 5.71 22.95 -17.40
N GLY A 69 4.38 22.87 -17.36
CA GLY A 69 3.63 22.65 -16.14
C GLY A 69 2.77 21.40 -16.17
N CYS A 70 2.12 21.11 -15.04
CA CYS A 70 1.11 20.09 -14.90
C CYS A 70 -0.26 20.73 -14.60
N MET A 71 -1.28 20.36 -15.38
CA MET A 71 -2.66 20.80 -15.17
C MET A 71 -3.42 19.86 -14.24
N MET A 72 -3.09 18.57 -14.27
CA MET A 72 -3.79 17.54 -13.53
C MET A 72 -2.80 16.49 -13.07
N ALA A 73 -2.76 16.26 -11.77
CA ALA A 73 -1.97 15.19 -11.16
C ALA A 73 -2.87 14.04 -10.71
N GLU A 74 -2.29 12.85 -10.60
CA GLU A 74 -2.92 11.66 -10.05
C GLU A 74 -1.93 11.01 -9.10
N GLU A 75 -2.41 10.41 -8.01
CA GLU A 75 -1.55 9.69 -7.08
C GLU A 75 -0.83 8.55 -7.82
N HIS A 76 0.41 8.27 -7.43
CA HIS A 76 1.12 7.12 -7.96
C HIS A 76 0.36 5.83 -7.64
N SER A 77 0.32 4.91 -8.61
CA SER A 77 -0.38 3.64 -8.45
C SER A 77 0.22 2.86 -7.28
N GLN A 78 -0.68 2.28 -6.48
CA GLN A 78 -0.32 1.31 -5.48
C GLN A 78 -0.16 -0.05 -6.14
N CYS A 79 0.88 -0.78 -5.74
CA CYS A 79 1.10 -2.13 -6.24
C CYS A 79 0.06 -3.10 -5.68
N ALA A 80 -0.28 -4.12 -6.46
CA ALA A 80 -1.24 -5.14 -6.03
C ALA A 80 -0.68 -5.95 -4.85
N PRO A 81 -1.54 -6.60 -4.05
CA PRO A 81 -1.09 -7.56 -3.04
C PRO A 81 -0.18 -8.63 -3.67
N GLY A 82 0.98 -8.87 -3.07
CA GLY A 82 2.02 -9.77 -3.61
C GLY A 82 3.09 -9.08 -4.47
N GLN A 83 2.95 -7.78 -4.70
CA GLN A 83 3.89 -6.96 -5.45
C GLN A 83 4.55 -5.88 -4.58
N GLY A 84 5.80 -5.56 -4.89
CA GLY A 84 6.57 -4.45 -4.32
C GLY A 84 6.84 -3.36 -5.33
N ILE A 85 7.13 -2.14 -4.85
CA ILE A 85 7.63 -1.08 -5.71
C ILE A 85 9.08 -1.37 -6.05
N LYS A 86 9.34 -1.73 -7.30
CA LYS A 86 10.70 -1.89 -7.86
C LYS A 86 11.35 -0.55 -8.14
N GLN A 87 10.57 0.38 -8.69
CA GLN A 87 11.03 1.71 -9.03
C GLN A 87 9.98 2.73 -8.61
N LEU A 88 10.44 3.73 -7.85
CA LEU A 88 9.61 4.88 -7.47
C LEU A 88 9.27 5.70 -8.70
N GLY A 89 8.01 6.14 -8.75
CA GLY A 89 7.53 7.08 -9.73
C GLY A 89 8.21 8.45 -9.60
N THR A 90 8.12 9.22 -10.67
CA THR A 90 8.55 10.62 -10.74
C THR A 90 7.35 11.52 -11.00
N SER A 91 7.57 12.82 -11.21
CA SER A 91 6.50 13.72 -11.65
C SER A 91 5.92 13.36 -13.03
N ARG A 92 6.61 12.52 -13.80
CA ARG A 92 6.24 12.14 -15.18
C ARG A 92 6.02 10.64 -15.38
N THR A 93 6.38 9.83 -14.41
CA THR A 93 6.31 8.37 -14.50
C THR A 93 5.67 7.82 -13.24
N ASP A 94 4.88 6.76 -13.39
CA ASP A 94 4.27 6.09 -12.25
C ASP A 94 5.27 5.13 -11.56
N ASN A 95 4.87 4.60 -10.41
CA ASN A 95 5.56 3.49 -9.75
C ASN A 95 5.59 2.25 -10.65
N VAL A 96 6.71 1.53 -10.64
CA VAL A 96 6.83 0.23 -11.30
C VAL A 96 6.77 -0.86 -10.25
N CYS A 97 5.81 -1.76 -10.41
CA CYS A 97 5.58 -2.89 -9.51
C CYS A 97 6.33 -4.15 -9.97
N GLU A 98 6.78 -4.95 -9.02
CA GLU A 98 7.43 -6.25 -9.25
C GLU A 98 6.89 -7.27 -8.27
N ASP A 99 6.65 -8.49 -8.75
CA ASP A 99 6.24 -9.61 -7.90
C ASP A 99 7.40 -9.99 -6.97
N TYR A 100 7.12 -10.13 -5.68
CA TYR A 100 8.11 -10.63 -4.72
C TYR A 100 8.51 -12.10 -4.96
N PHE A 101 7.77 -12.82 -5.82
CA PHE A 101 7.87 -14.27 -5.96
C PHE A 101 8.28 -14.65 -7.38
N SER A 102 9.60 -14.63 -7.63
CA SER A 102 10.20 -15.51 -8.63
C SER A 102 10.11 -16.95 -8.10
N GLN A 103 9.54 -17.86 -8.89
CA GLN A 103 9.47 -19.32 -8.72
C GLN A 103 10.31 -19.91 -7.57
N ASP A 104 9.72 -20.02 -6.38
CA ASP A 104 9.77 -21.20 -5.50
C ASP A 104 9.02 -20.85 -4.21
N VAL A 105 7.79 -21.35 -4.12
CA VAL A 105 6.95 -21.18 -2.94
C VAL A 105 7.57 -22.03 -1.82
N VAL A 106 8.48 -21.46 -1.06
CA VAL A 106 8.63 -21.87 0.33
C VAL A 106 7.34 -21.43 1.01
N ALA A 107 6.41 -22.37 1.15
CA ALA A 107 5.22 -22.14 1.97
C ALA A 107 5.71 -21.61 3.32
N CYS A 108 5.27 -20.41 3.72
CA CYS A 108 5.67 -19.76 4.98
C CYS A 108 5.37 -20.60 6.22
N LYS A 109 4.63 -21.70 6.04
CA LYS A 109 4.36 -22.71 7.05
C LYS A 109 4.72 -24.07 6.44
N LEU A 110 5.52 -24.85 7.15
CA LEU A 110 5.68 -26.29 6.92
C LEU A 110 4.87 -27.01 8.01
N CYS A 111 4.13 -28.07 7.65
CA CYS A 111 3.44 -28.87 8.67
C CYS A 111 4.47 -29.48 9.62
N SER A 112 4.17 -29.48 10.91
CA SER A 112 4.99 -30.21 11.90
C SER A 112 4.98 -31.71 11.58
N GLU A 113 6.00 -32.47 11.97
CA GLU A 113 6.13 -33.91 11.66
C GLU A 113 4.93 -34.76 12.10
N THR A 114 4.15 -34.28 13.07
CA THR A 114 2.95 -34.97 13.59
C THR A 114 1.66 -34.64 12.83
N GLN A 115 1.71 -33.67 11.91
CA GLN A 115 0.55 -33.16 11.20
C GLN A 115 0.57 -33.57 9.72
N VAL A 116 -0.59 -33.94 9.22
CA VAL A 116 -0.79 -34.28 7.81
C VAL A 116 -1.27 -33.07 7.02
N LYS A 117 -0.75 -32.91 5.80
CA LYS A 117 -1.15 -31.85 4.89
C LYS A 117 -2.54 -32.17 4.32
N VAL A 118 -3.51 -31.31 4.59
CA VAL A 118 -4.90 -31.48 4.13
C VAL A 118 -5.17 -30.64 2.88
N LYS A 119 -4.47 -29.52 2.71
CA LYS A 119 -4.63 -28.64 1.55
C LYS A 119 -3.28 -28.09 1.09
N GLU A 120 -3.08 -28.11 -0.24
CA GLU A 120 -1.98 -27.43 -0.90
C GLU A 120 -2.07 -25.91 -0.72
N GLY A 121 -0.92 -25.29 -0.46
CA GLY A 121 -0.78 -23.84 -0.43
C GLY A 121 -0.64 -23.30 -1.84
N GLY A 122 -1.00 -22.04 -2.04
CA GLY A 122 -0.97 -21.36 -3.33
C GLY A 122 -0.49 -19.92 -3.19
N ALA A 123 -0.54 -19.15 -4.27
CA ALA A 123 -0.03 -17.78 -4.32
C ALA A 123 -0.62 -16.81 -3.28
N SER A 124 -1.80 -17.12 -2.73
CA SER A 124 -2.51 -16.29 -1.75
C SER A 124 -3.08 -17.09 -0.57
N THR A 125 -2.75 -18.38 -0.46
CA THR A 125 -3.33 -19.27 0.56
C THR A 125 -2.27 -20.13 1.20
N ASP A 126 -2.19 -20.11 2.53
CA ASP A 126 -1.29 -20.97 3.29
C ASP A 126 -1.66 -22.45 3.18
N ILE A 127 -0.67 -23.32 3.42
CA ILE A 127 -0.91 -24.75 3.60
C ILE A 127 -1.78 -24.98 4.85
N VAL A 128 -2.69 -25.95 4.77
CA VAL A 128 -3.54 -26.34 5.92
C VAL A 128 -3.11 -27.72 6.40
N CYS A 129 -2.75 -27.79 7.69
CA CYS A 129 -2.31 -29.01 8.37
C CYS A 129 -3.38 -29.46 9.36
N SER A 130 -3.58 -30.78 9.48
CA SER A 130 -4.43 -31.39 10.51
C SER A 130 -3.61 -32.34 11.35
N ASP A 131 -3.96 -32.48 12.63
CA ASP A 131 -3.29 -33.44 13.51
C ASP A 131 -3.61 -34.88 13.05
N GLY A 132 -2.57 -35.72 12.96
CA GLY A 132 -2.74 -37.12 12.61
C GLY A 132 -3.33 -37.88 13.80
N SER A 133 -4.55 -38.40 13.66
CA SER A 133 -5.18 -39.19 14.73
C SER A 133 -4.33 -40.42 15.10
N ARG A 134 -3.69 -40.40 16.28
CA ARG A 134 -3.06 -41.59 16.87
C ARG A 134 -4.16 -42.48 17.42
N ASN A 135 -4.68 -43.38 16.59
CA ASN A 135 -5.66 -44.44 16.93
C ASN A 135 -5.14 -45.46 17.98
N HIS A 136 -3.99 -45.23 18.60
CA HIS A 136 -3.34 -46.14 19.54
C HIS A 136 -4.08 -46.30 20.87
N SER A 137 -4.92 -45.33 21.25
CA SER A 137 -5.71 -45.36 22.49
C SER A 137 -6.90 -46.33 22.40
N MET A 138 -7.60 -46.36 21.27
CA MET A 138 -8.76 -47.25 21.05
C MET A 138 -8.36 -48.74 20.98
N VAL A 139 -7.20 -49.05 20.38
CA VAL A 139 -6.70 -50.43 20.27
C VAL A 139 -6.29 -50.96 21.65
N PHE A 140 -5.66 -50.12 22.48
CA PHE A 140 -5.24 -50.53 23.83
C PHE A 140 -6.43 -50.85 24.74
N VAL A 141 -7.49 -50.04 24.67
CA VAL A 141 -8.73 -50.27 25.44
C VAL A 141 -9.43 -51.57 25.00
N LEU A 142 -9.52 -51.83 23.70
CA LEU A 142 -10.10 -53.08 23.18
C LEU A 142 -9.26 -54.31 23.54
N SER A 143 -7.93 -54.22 23.49
CA SER A 143 -7.04 -55.31 23.91
C SER A 143 -7.08 -55.57 25.42
N LEU A 144 -7.19 -54.53 26.26
CA LEU A 144 -7.38 -54.70 27.71
C LEU A 144 -8.72 -55.33 28.05
N LEU A 145 -9.81 -54.89 27.39
CA LEU A 145 -11.13 -55.50 27.56
C LEU A 145 -11.13 -56.98 27.15
N PHE A 146 -10.45 -57.32 26.05
CA PHE A 146 -10.29 -58.70 25.63
C PHE A 146 -9.50 -59.52 26.66
N LEU A 147 -8.36 -59.03 27.15
CA LEU A 147 -7.55 -59.74 28.17
C LEU A 147 -8.31 -59.99 29.47
N LEU A 148 -9.11 -59.03 29.95
CA LEU A 148 -9.92 -59.20 31.16
C LEU A 148 -10.97 -60.33 30.99
N THR A 149 -11.56 -60.48 29.81
CA THR A 149 -12.52 -61.58 29.55
C THR A 149 -11.89 -62.98 29.52
N PHE A 150 -10.57 -63.10 29.31
CA PHE A 150 -9.86 -64.39 29.34
C PHE A 150 -9.27 -64.75 30.70
N LEU A 151 -9.14 -63.80 31.64
CA LEU A 151 -8.68 -64.07 33.00
C LEU A 151 -9.81 -64.49 33.97
N ASP A 152 -11.07 -64.30 33.57
CA ASP A 152 -12.26 -64.73 34.33
C ASP A 152 -12.81 -66.11 33.86
N ILE A 153 -12.02 -66.92 33.14
CA ILE A 153 -12.33 -68.30 32.71
C ILE A 153 -11.37 -69.32 33.33
#